data_AF-A0A6V7HZ67-F1
#
_entry.id   AF-A0A6V7HZ67-F1
#
_cell.length_a   1.000
_cell.length_b   1.000
_cell.length_c   1.000
_cell.angle_alpha   90.00
_cell.angle_beta   90.00
_cell.angle_gamma   90.00
#
_symmetry.space_group_name_H-M   'P 1'
#
loop_
_entity.id
_entity.type
_entity.pdbx_description
1 polymer ?
#
loop_
_entity_poly.entity_id
_entity_poly.type
_entity_poly.pdbx_seq_one_letter_code
_entity_poly.pdbx_strand_id
1 'polypeptide(L)' 'VADVWKNVLANMSDFKELVPEFYDTGNGGDFLVNRYGIDFGYRYDGTKVGDVQLPPWAE' A
#
# COMPACT_ATOMS: atom_id res chain seq x y z
N VAL A 1 2.90 -1.22 2.66
CA VAL A 1 2.32 -2.59 2.72
C VAL A 1 2.39 -3.21 4.12
N ALA A 2 3.56 -3.21 4.77
CA ALA A 2 3.77 -3.88 6.07
C ALA A 2 2.78 -3.45 7.18
N ASP A 3 2.47 -2.15 7.29
CA ASP A 3 1.56 -1.65 8.33
C ASP A 3 0.14 -2.20 8.20
N VAL A 4 -0.38 -2.29 6.97
CA VAL A 4 -1.71 -2.83 6.69
C VAL A 4 -1.77 -4.32 7.04
N TRP A 5 -0.74 -5.08 6.65
CA TRP A 5 -0.63 -6.50 7.00
C TRP A 5 -0.59 -6.72 8.51
N LYS A 6 0.21 -5.91 9.23
CA LYS A 6 0.26 -5.96 10.70
C LYS A 6 -1.09 -5.64 11.33
N ASN A 7 -1.81 -4.67 10.80
CA ASN A 7 -3.13 -4.29 11.32
C ASN A 7 -4.17 -5.40 11.15
N VAL A 8 -4.24 -6.04 9.98
CA VAL A 8 -5.13 -7.19 9.73
C VAL A 8 -4.87 -8.35 10.71
N LEU A 9 -3.62 -8.56 11.12
CA LEU A 9 -3.26 -9.63 12.06
C LEU A 9 -3.50 -9.28 13.53
N ALA A 10 -3.43 -7.98 13.89
CA ALA A 10 -3.46 -7.54 15.28
C ALA A 10 -4.79 -6.90 15.71
N ASN A 11 -5.56 -6.36 14.75
CA ASN A 11 -6.81 -5.68 15.03
C ASN A 11 -8.00 -6.61 14.74
N MET A 12 -8.70 -7.02 15.80
CA MET A 12 -9.85 -7.93 15.75
C MET A 12 -11.07 -7.37 14.98
N SER A 13 -11.05 -6.10 14.58
CA SER A 13 -12.09 -5.49 13.74
C SER A 13 -11.66 -5.29 12.29
N ASP A 14 -10.44 -5.70 11.93
CA ASP A 14 -9.91 -5.56 10.57
C ASP A 14 -9.97 -6.88 9.81
N PHE A 15 -10.97 -7.00 8.93
CA PHE A 15 -11.25 -8.20 8.13
C PHE A 15 -11.00 -7.98 6.63
N LYS A 16 -10.00 -7.16 6.28
CA LYS A 16 -9.67 -6.89 4.87
C LYS A 16 -9.08 -8.12 4.20
N GLU A 17 -9.43 -8.30 2.93
CA GLU A 17 -8.86 -9.31 2.03
C GLU A 17 -8.14 -8.64 0.85
N LEU A 18 -7.28 -9.40 0.17
CA LEU A 18 -6.59 -8.93 -1.02
C LEU A 18 -7.55 -8.89 -2.22
N VAL A 19 -7.32 -7.94 -3.10
CA VAL A 19 -8.07 -7.80 -4.37
C VAL A 19 -7.30 -8.44 -5.53
N PRO A 20 -7.97 -8.85 -6.64
CA PRO A 20 -7.31 -9.51 -7.77
C PRO A 20 -6.13 -8.74 -8.37
N GLU A 21 -6.16 -7.40 -8.30
CA GLU A 21 -5.14 -6.49 -8.82
C GLU A 21 -3.75 -6.76 -8.22
N PHE A 22 -3.67 -7.32 -7.00
CA PHE A 22 -2.39 -7.74 -6.40
C PHE A 22 -1.69 -8.88 -7.13
N TYR A 23 -2.41 -9.63 -7.96
CA TYR A 23 -1.91 -10.81 -8.68
C TYR A 23 -1.86 -10.62 -10.20
N ASP A 24 -2.35 -9.48 -10.69
CA ASP A 24 -2.29 -9.15 -12.11
C ASP A 24 -0.91 -8.61 -12.48
N THR A 25 -0.13 -9.46 -13.14
CA THR A 25 1.21 -9.11 -13.63
C THR A 25 1.18 -8.28 -14.92
N GLY A 26 0.04 -8.17 -15.59
CA GLY A 26 -0.11 -7.41 -16.84
C GLY A 26 -0.16 -5.90 -16.62
N ASN A 27 -0.63 -5.46 -15.45
CA ASN A 27 -0.79 -4.04 -15.12
C ASN A 27 0.44 -3.40 -14.44
N GLY A 28 1.51 -4.19 -14.20
CA GLY A 28 2.76 -3.69 -13.62
C GLY A 28 2.63 -3.09 -12.21
N GLY A 29 1.54 -3.37 -11.48
CA GLY A 29 1.30 -2.80 -10.16
C GLY A 29 0.90 -1.32 -10.20
N ASP A 30 0.29 -0.84 -11.29
CA ASP A 30 -0.06 0.58 -11.48
C ASP A 30 -0.87 1.19 -10.32
N PHE A 31 -1.71 0.41 -9.65
CA PHE A 31 -2.50 0.86 -8.49
C PHE A 31 -1.66 1.16 -7.23
N LEU A 32 -0.39 0.76 -7.22
CA LEU A 32 0.57 1.01 -6.15
C LEU A 32 1.35 2.32 -6.34
N VAL A 33 1.20 2.97 -7.51
CA VAL A 33 1.95 4.16 -7.89
C VAL A 33 1.03 5.38 -7.96
N ASN A 34 1.47 6.49 -7.38
CA ASN A 34 0.82 7.78 -7.47
C ASN A 34 1.13 8.46 -8.82
N ARG A 35 0.66 7.85 -9.91
CA ARG A 35 0.94 8.30 -11.28
C ARG A 35 0.47 9.73 -11.57
N TYR A 36 -0.56 10.19 -10.86
CA TYR A 36 -1.13 11.53 -11.04
C TYR A 36 -0.44 12.60 -10.19
N GLY A 37 0.55 12.25 -9.38
CA GLY A 37 1.24 13.19 -8.51
C GLY A 37 0.31 13.87 -7.50
N ILE A 38 -0.71 13.15 -7.04
CA ILE A 38 -1.69 13.66 -6.08
C ILE A 38 -0.98 13.95 -4.75
N ASP A 39 -1.26 15.11 -4.15
CA ASP A 39 -0.77 15.41 -2.81
C ASP A 39 -1.62 14.69 -1.76
N PHE A 40 -1.09 13.59 -1.22
CA PHE A 40 -1.72 12.84 -0.13
C PHE A 40 -1.34 13.37 1.27
N GLY A 41 -0.53 14.43 1.35
CA GLY A 41 -0.08 15.02 2.59
C GLY A 41 0.99 14.19 3.31
N TYR A 42 0.96 14.25 4.65
CA TYR A 42 1.99 13.70 5.52
C TYR A 42 1.35 12.84 6.61
N ARG A 43 2.03 11.76 6.99
CA ARG A 43 1.70 10.98 8.19
C ARG A 43 1.97 11.79 9.45
N TYR A 44 1.45 11.30 10.58
CA TYR A 44 1.63 11.93 11.90
C TYR A 44 3.10 12.06 12.31
N ASP A 45 3.98 11.20 11.78
CA ASP A 45 5.43 11.20 12.00
C ASP A 45 6.19 12.13 11.05
N GLY A 46 5.48 12.87 10.19
CA GLY A 46 6.07 13.77 9.19
C GLY A 46 6.53 13.09 7.90
N THR A 47 6.29 11.78 7.73
CA THR A 47 6.59 11.08 6.48
C THR A 47 5.61 11.51 5.39
N LYS A 48 6.13 12.01 4.25
CA LYS A 48 5.30 12.35 3.09
C LYS A 48 4.63 11.08 2.52
N VAL A 49 3.35 11.18 2.21
CA VAL A 49 2.59 10.08 1.58
C VAL A 49 2.70 10.23 0.05
N GLY A 50 3.11 9.15 -0.61
CA GLY A 50 3.32 9.07 -2.05
C GLY A 50 3.00 7.67 -2.56
N ASP A 51 3.90 7.08 -3.35
CA ASP A 51 3.78 5.70 -3.80
C ASP A 51 3.69 4.72 -2.62
N VAL A 52 3.08 3.55 -2.87
CA VAL A 52 3.01 2.49 -1.87
C VAL A 52 4.42 1.98 -1.58
N GLN A 53 4.81 2.04 -0.30
CA GLN A 53 6.07 1.45 0.15
C GLN A 53 6.01 -0.07 0.04
N LEU A 54 6.79 -0.59 -0.92
CA LEU A 54 6.95 -2.00 -1.23
C LEU A 54 7.91 -2.68 -0.23
N PRO A 55 7.76 -4.00 -0.03
CA PRO A 55 8.74 -4.76 0.73
C PRO A 55 10.08 -4.86 -0.03
N PRO A 56 11.22 -5.08 0.67
CA PRO A 56 12.56 -5.04 0.06
C PRO A 56 12.82 -6.06 -1.07
N TRP A 57 12.00 -7.09 -1.20
CA TRP A 57 12.13 -8.11 -2.24
C TRP A 57 11.40 -7.77 -3.55
N ALA A 58 10.63 -6.68 -3.56
CA ALA A 58 9.76 -6.28 -4.66
C ALA A 58 10.21 -4.94 -5.31
N GLU A 59 11.45 -4.51 -5.08
CA GLU A 59 12.02 -3.34 -5.77
C GLU A 59 12.23 -3.58 -7.27
#